data_AF-A0A6L5Q4P8-F1
#
_entry.id   AF-A0A6L5Q4P8-F1
#
_cell.length_a   1.000
_cell.length_b   1.000
_cell.length_c   1.000
_cell.angle_alpha   90.00
_cell.angle_beta   90.00
_cell.angle_gamma   90.00
#
_symmetry.space_group_name_H-M   'P 1'
#
loop_
_entity.id
_entity.type
_entity.pdbx_description
1 polymer ?
#
loop_
_entity_poly.entity_id
_entity_poly.type
_entity_poly.pdbx_seq_one_letter_code
_entity_poly.pdbx_strand_id
1 'polypeptide(L)'
;MLANNKIYKHLFSLFIALNVGLSIIAAIQQKWWSVAEGLGSATFLIAIVLVVRDGQVKKLAAILFTVTALENGLEVANQFLLQDYAGSLWDIVSIVLCVYWMRKYYVEE
;
A
#
# COMPACT_ATOMS: atom_id res chain seq x y z
N MET A 1 -0.63 9.53 -18.58
CA MET A 1 -1.75 10.50 -18.70
C MET A 1 -2.40 10.92 -17.37
N LEU A 2 -2.12 10.31 -16.20
CA LEU A 2 -2.64 10.78 -14.90
C LEU A 2 -1.89 11.98 -14.29
N ALA A 3 -0.69 12.32 -14.77
CA ALA A 3 0.23 13.24 -14.10
C ALA A 3 -0.26 14.69 -13.92
N ASN A 4 -1.27 15.13 -14.67
CA ASN A 4 -1.73 16.52 -14.68
C ASN A 4 -3.17 16.76 -14.19
N ASN A 5 -3.85 15.73 -13.68
CA ASN A 5 -5.18 15.91 -13.12
C ASN A 5 -5.10 16.20 -11.61
N LYS A 6 -5.31 17.47 -11.26
CA LYS A 6 -5.25 17.99 -9.88
C LYS A 6 -6.13 17.20 -8.91
N ILE A 7 -7.26 16.67 -9.37
CA ILE A 7 -8.22 15.93 -8.53
C ILE A 7 -7.57 14.66 -7.99
N TYR A 8 -6.90 13.86 -8.84
CA TYR A 8 -6.23 12.63 -8.38
C TYR A 8 -5.10 12.92 -7.40
N LYS A 9 -4.32 13.99 -7.60
CA LYS A 9 -3.27 14.38 -6.65
C LYS A 9 -3.83 14.68 -5.26
N HIS A 10 -4.91 15.46 -5.18
CA HIS A 10 -5.57 15.75 -3.91
C HIS A 10 -6.19 14.51 -3.28
N LEU A 11 -6.80 13.64 -4.08
CA LEU A 11 -7.40 12.41 -3.60
C LEU A 11 -6.35 11.45 -3.01
N PHE A 12 -5.25 11.21 -3.70
CA PHE A 12 -4.14 10.40 -3.18
C PHE A 12 -3.53 11.01 -1.92
N SER A 13 -3.32 12.33 -1.88
CA SER A 13 -2.83 13.02 -0.69
C SER A 13 -3.78 12.85 0.50
N LEU A 14 -5.11 12.94 0.26
CA LEU A 14 -6.13 12.75 1.28
C LEU A 14 -6.11 11.31 1.82
N PHE A 15 -6.05 10.32 0.92
CA PHE A 15 -6.02 8.91 1.33
C PHE A 15 -4.75 8.53 2.07
N ILE A 16 -3.59 9.04 1.67
CA ILE A 16 -2.34 8.84 2.41
C ILE A 16 -2.47 9.46 3.81
N ALA A 17 -2.94 10.71 3.90
CA ALA A 17 -3.11 11.38 5.18
C ALA A 17 -4.12 10.67 6.10
N LEU A 18 -5.22 10.14 5.55
CA LEU A 18 -6.21 9.38 6.29
C LEU A 18 -5.60 8.11 6.88
N ASN A 19 -4.88 7.32 6.07
CA ASN A 19 -4.22 6.09 6.52
C ASN A 19 -3.19 6.36 7.63
N VAL A 20 -2.39 7.42 7.48
CA VAL A 20 -1.45 7.85 8.52
C VAL A 20 -2.19 8.29 9.80
N GLY A 21 -3.26 9.07 9.67
CA GLY A 21 -4.07 9.51 10.81
C GLY A 21 -4.71 8.35 11.57
N LEU A 22 -5.28 7.38 10.85
CA LEU A 22 -5.83 6.15 11.43
C LEU A 22 -4.74 5.33 12.13
N SER A 23 -3.54 5.24 11.54
CA SER A 23 -2.39 4.55 12.15
C SER A 23 -1.98 5.21 13.47
N ILE A 24 -1.97 6.54 13.55
CA ILE A 24 -1.66 7.28 14.79
C ILE A 24 -2.72 6.97 15.86
N ILE A 25 -3.99 7.00 15.51
CA ILE A 25 -5.08 6.67 16.44
C ILE A 25 -4.95 5.22 16.92
N ALA A 26 -4.66 4.28 16.02
CA ALA A 26 -4.43 2.87 16.36
C ALA A 26 -3.23 2.68 17.29
N ALA A 27 -2.15 3.44 17.08
CA ALA A 27 -0.97 3.41 17.94
C ALA A 27 -1.29 3.90 19.36
N ILE A 28 -2.07 4.98 19.49
CA ILE A 28 -2.57 5.47 20.79
C ILE A 28 -3.41 4.40 21.49
N GLN A 29 -4.22 3.64 20.74
CA GLN A 29 -5.01 2.52 21.24
C GLN A 29 -4.20 1.23 21.44
N GLN A 30 -2.89 1.23 21.19
CA GLN A 30 -2.00 0.06 21.22
C GLN A 30 -2.43 -1.10 20.30
N LYS A 31 -3.17 -0.80 19.23
CA LYS A 31 -3.60 -1.76 18.21
C LYS A 31 -2.55 -1.87 17.11
N TRP A 32 -1.42 -2.48 17.44
CA TRP A 32 -0.24 -2.53 16.56
C TRP A 32 -0.48 -3.18 15.21
N TRP A 33 -1.42 -4.13 15.14
CA TRP A 33 -1.81 -4.75 13.88
C TRP A 33 -2.46 -3.75 12.92
N SER A 34 -3.43 -2.97 13.43
CA SER A 34 -4.06 -1.88 12.67
C SER A 34 -3.09 -0.73 12.35
N VAL A 35 -2.01 -0.55 13.13
CA VAL A 35 -0.93 0.39 12.78
C VAL A 35 -0.19 -0.10 11.54
N ALA A 36 0.18 -1.38 11.50
CA ALA A 36 0.86 -1.98 10.36
C ALA A 36 -0.02 -1.91 9.10
N GLU A 37 -1.29 -2.28 9.20
CA GLU A 37 -2.27 -2.19 8.10
C GLU A 37 -2.39 -0.78 7.52
N GLY A 38 -2.54 0.24 8.39
CA GLY A 38 -2.66 1.62 7.96
C GLY A 38 -1.37 2.17 7.33
N LEU A 39 -0.20 1.82 7.89
CA LEU A 39 1.09 2.21 7.31
C LEU A 39 1.36 1.49 5.98
N GLY A 40 1.03 0.20 5.86
CA GLY A 40 1.14 -0.57 4.62
C GLY A 40 0.25 -0.02 3.51
N SER A 41 -0.98 0.37 3.86
CA SER A 41 -1.87 1.05 2.91
C SER A 41 -1.32 2.41 2.46
N ALA A 42 -0.70 3.17 3.36
CA ALA A 42 -0.06 4.44 3.02
C ALA A 42 1.17 4.25 2.11
N THR A 43 2.04 3.29 2.43
CA THR A 43 3.24 2.98 1.62
C THR A 43 2.85 2.49 0.22
N PHE A 44 1.80 1.67 0.11
CA PHE A 44 1.24 1.23 -1.17
C PHE A 44 0.81 2.42 -2.05
N LEU A 45 0.04 3.35 -1.47
CA LEU A 45 -0.43 4.54 -2.19
C LEU A 45 0.72 5.43 -2.62
N ILE A 46 1.74 5.61 -1.77
CA ILE A 46 2.95 6.36 -2.11
C ILE A 46 3.67 5.69 -3.30
N ALA A 47 3.81 4.36 -3.28
CA ALA A 47 4.45 3.62 -4.37
C ALA A 47 3.70 3.81 -5.70
N ILE A 48 2.36 3.73 -5.69
CA ILE A 48 1.52 4.03 -6.86
C ILE A 48 1.77 5.45 -7.38
N VAL A 49 1.78 6.45 -6.49
CA VAL A 49 2.02 7.85 -6.86
C VAL A 49 3.38 8.02 -7.52
N LEU A 50 4.43 7.39 -6.98
CA LEU A 50 5.77 7.43 -7.56
C LEU A 50 5.80 6.85 -8.96
N VAL A 51 5.18 5.68 -9.18
CA VAL A 51 5.18 5.05 -10.51
C VAL A 51 4.29 5.80 -11.50
N VAL A 52 3.16 6.38 -11.07
CA VAL A 52 2.33 7.23 -11.94
C VAL A 52 3.08 8.50 -12.36
N ARG A 53 3.89 9.07 -11.46
CA ARG A 53 4.72 10.25 -11.73
C ARG A 53 5.85 9.92 -12.70
N ASP A 54 6.57 8.84 -12.43
CA ASP A 54 7.81 8.50 -13.13
C ASP A 54 7.59 7.65 -14.38
N GLY A 55 6.40 7.06 -14.54
CA GLY A 55 6.05 6.16 -15.63
C GLY A 55 6.65 4.76 -15.53
N GLN A 56 7.45 4.50 -14.50
CA GLN A 56 8.17 3.25 -14.25
C GLN A 56 8.35 3.02 -12.74
N VAL A 57 8.58 1.76 -12.36
CA VAL A 57 8.94 1.38 -10.99
C VAL A 57 10.45 1.50 -10.85
N LYS A 58 10.91 2.59 -10.24
CA LYS A 58 12.31 2.77 -9.81
C LYS A 58 12.56 2.07 -8.48
N LYS A 59 13.83 1.98 -8.08
CA LYS A 59 14.28 1.34 -6.83
C LYS A 59 13.44 1.68 -5.60
N LEU A 60 13.14 2.97 -5.36
CA LEU A 60 12.33 3.38 -4.20
C LEU A 60 10.90 2.82 -4.25
N ALA A 61 10.24 2.89 -5.40
CA ALA A 61 8.89 2.34 -5.55
C ALA A 61 8.89 0.82 -5.44
N ALA A 62 9.92 0.14 -5.96
CA ALA A 62 10.08 -1.31 -5.81
C ALA A 62 10.23 -1.73 -4.35
N ILE A 63 11.03 -1.00 -3.57
CA ILE A 63 11.17 -1.23 -2.12
C ILE A 63 9.81 -1.07 -1.43
N LEU A 64 9.08 0.01 -1.71
CA LEU A 64 7.77 0.25 -1.10
C LEU A 64 6.75 -0.85 -1.46
N PHE A 65 6.71 -1.29 -2.71
CA PHE A 65 5.85 -2.41 -3.12
C PHE A 65 6.25 -3.73 -2.45
N THR A 66 7.55 -3.97 -2.26
CA THR A 66 8.05 -5.17 -1.59
C THR A 66 7.64 -5.19 -0.12
N VAL A 67 7.82 -4.06 0.58
CA VAL A 67 7.40 -3.90 1.98
C VAL A 67 5.90 -4.07 2.11
N THR A 68 5.12 -3.39 1.26
CA THR A 68 3.65 -3.51 1.23
C THR A 68 3.20 -4.97 1.05
N ALA A 69 3.81 -5.69 0.10
CA ALA A 69 3.45 -7.07 -0.18
C ALA A 69 3.78 -8.01 1.00
N LEU A 70 4.88 -7.73 1.71
CA LEU A 70 5.26 -8.49 2.90
C LEU A 70 4.28 -8.25 4.07
N GLU A 71 3.95 -6.98 4.33
CA GLU A 71 3.01 -6.59 5.40
C GLU A 71 1.63 -7.21 5.15
N ASN A 72 1.08 -7.05 3.95
CA ASN A 72 -0.20 -7.64 3.57
C ASN A 72 -0.15 -9.18 3.56
N GLY A 73 1.00 -9.78 3.21
CA GLY A 73 1.15 -11.24 3.28
C GLY A 73 1.06 -11.78 4.70
N LEU A 74 1.60 -11.03 5.67
CA LEU A 74 1.50 -11.35 7.09
C LEU A 74 0.08 -11.11 7.62
N GLU A 75 -0.58 -10.04 7.17
CA GLU A 75 -1.98 -9.72 7.45
C GLU A 75 -2.91 -10.87 7.03
N VAL A 76 -2.78 -11.33 5.78
CA VAL A 76 -3.54 -12.47 5.25
C VAL A 76 -3.34 -13.71 6.11
N ALA A 77 -2.10 -14.01 6.51
CA ALA A 77 -1.85 -15.16 7.39
C ALA A 77 -2.57 -15.02 8.74
N ASN A 78 -2.57 -13.84 9.35
CA ASN A 78 -3.27 -13.59 10.61
C ASN A 78 -4.79 -13.68 10.46
N GLN A 79 -5.36 -13.08 9.42
CA GLN A 79 -6.80 -13.13 9.15
C GLN A 79 -7.27 -14.56 8.88
N PHE A 80 -6.48 -15.38 8.18
CA PHE A 80 -6.76 -16.80 8.00
C PHE A 80 -6.75 -17.56 9.33
N LEU A 81 -5.81 -17.25 10.23
CA LEU A 81 -5.80 -17.82 11.59
C LEU A 81 -7.05 -17.42 12.39
N LEU A 82 -7.54 -16.19 12.20
CA LEU A 82 -8.76 -15.66 12.82
C LEU A 82 -10.06 -16.05 12.09
N GLN A 83 -9.97 -16.80 10.99
CA GLN A 83 -11.08 -17.17 10.11
C GLN A 83 -11.82 -15.98 9.46
N ASP A 84 -11.16 -14.82 9.38
CA ASP A 84 -11.67 -13.64 8.68
C ASP A 84 -11.24 -13.64 7.20
N TYR A 85 -11.81 -14.56 6.44
CA TYR A 85 -11.49 -14.69 5.01
C TYR A 85 -11.95 -13.48 4.18
N ALA A 86 -13.02 -12.81 4.60
CA ALA A 86 -13.53 -11.64 3.90
C ALA A 86 -12.58 -10.45 4.03
N GLY A 87 -11.99 -10.24 5.21
CA GLY A 87 -10.95 -9.24 5.45
C GLY A 87 -9.75 -9.42 4.53
N SER A 88 -9.32 -10.67 4.32
CA SER A 88 -8.11 -10.98 3.53
C SER A 88 -8.16 -10.66 2.05
N LEU A 89 -9.35 -10.43 1.48
CA LEU A 89 -9.47 -10.17 0.05
C LEU A 89 -8.73 -8.88 -0.34
N TRP A 90 -8.77 -7.84 0.50
CA TRP A 90 -8.11 -6.58 0.19
C TRP A 90 -6.59 -6.69 0.20
N ASP A 91 -6.05 -7.41 1.18
CA ASP A 91 -4.62 -7.62 1.32
C ASP A 91 -4.08 -8.48 0.17
N ILE A 92 -4.81 -9.53 -0.22
CA ILE A 92 -4.49 -10.34 -1.40
C ILE A 92 -4.49 -9.49 -2.67
N VAL A 93 -5.51 -8.65 -2.88
CA VAL A 93 -5.57 -7.76 -4.05
C VAL A 93 -4.38 -6.80 -4.06
N SER A 94 -4.03 -6.24 -2.91
CA SER A 94 -2.90 -5.32 -2.77
C SER A 94 -1.57 -6.00 -3.11
N ILE A 95 -1.35 -7.24 -2.66
CA ILE A 95 -0.18 -8.06 -3.03
C ILE A 95 -0.12 -8.27 -4.55
N VAL A 96 -1.24 -8.69 -5.15
CA VAL A 96 -1.32 -8.93 -6.60
C VAL A 96 -1.01 -7.65 -7.38
N LEU A 97 -1.50 -6.50 -6.93
CA LEU A 97 -1.19 -5.20 -7.54
C LEU A 97 0.29 -4.85 -7.41
N CYS A 98 0.91 -5.05 -6.24
CA CYS A 98 2.34 -4.83 -6.05
C CYS A 98 3.15 -5.66 -7.06
N VAL A 99 2.87 -6.96 -7.17
CA VAL A 99 3.55 -7.86 -8.11
C VAL A 99 3.30 -7.45 -9.56
N TYR A 100 2.06 -7.09 -9.91
CA TYR A 100 1.73 -6.63 -11.26
C TYR A 100 2.51 -5.38 -11.66
N TRP A 101 2.55 -4.36 -10.79
CA TRP A 101 3.24 -3.11 -11.07
C TRP A 101 4.74 -3.35 -11.22
N MET A 102 5.36 -4.09 -10.28
CA MET A 102 6.76 -4.47 -10.38
C MET A 102 7.04 -5.23 -11.68
N ARG A 103 6.26 -6.27 -12.02
CA ARG A 103 6.51 -7.06 -13.24
C ARG A 103 6.40 -6.23 -14.53
N LYS A 104 5.47 -5.27 -14.58
CA LYS A 104 5.15 -4.53 -15.81
C LYS A 104 5.99 -3.27 -16.00
N TYR A 105 6.39 -2.63 -14.91
CA TYR A 105 6.97 -1.29 -14.96
C TYR A 105 8.34 -1.22 -14.28
N TYR A 106 8.85 -2.29 -13.66
CA TYR A 106 10.20 -2.29 -13.09
C TYR A 106 11.26 -2.25 -14.18
N VAL A 107 12.18 -1.32 -13.99
CA VAL A 107 13.37 -1.15 -14.82
C VAL A 107 14.54 -1.37 -13.88
N GLU A 108 15.30 -2.44 -14.12
CA GLU A 108 16.59 -2.64 -13.45
C GLU A 108 17.51 -1.49 -13.87
N GLU A 109 18.00 -0.73 -12.88
CA GLU A 109 19.01 0.31 -13.07
C GLU A 109 20.35 -0.27 -13.51
#